data_AF-A0A3Q8VPM1-F1
#
_entry.id   AF-A0A3Q8VPM1-F1
#
_cell.length_a   1.000
_cell.length_b   1.000
_cell.length_c   1.000
_cell.angle_alpha   90.00
_cell.angle_beta   90.00
_cell.angle_gamma   90.00
#
_symmetry.space_group_name_H-M   'P 1'
#
loop_
_entity.id
_entity.type
_entity.pdbx_description
1 polymer ?
#
loop_
_entity_poly.entity_id
_entity_poly.type
_entity_poly.pdbx_seq_one_letter_code
_entity_poly.pdbx_strand_id
1 'polypeptide(L)'
;YEIKMEYTTLNHTVWEDLKNRIIDLHCFEYTDEGEILYDGDCFPVETFSGKGRIEEIEVSCIEPYSQVMFHLGYEFDENDAHDVKLLCETFHIEIPNEYR
;
A
#
# COMPACT_ATOMS: atom_id res chain seq x y z
N TYR A 1 -10.38 -15.58 -10.28
CA TYR A 1 -11.15 -14.85 -11.31
C TYR A 1 -11.20 -13.41 -10.88
N GLU A 2 -11.24 -12.47 -11.83
CA GLU A 2 -11.40 -11.06 -11.50
C GLU A 2 -12.81 -10.82 -10.91
N ILE A 3 -12.88 -10.01 -9.85
CA ILE A 3 -14.11 -9.51 -9.26
C ILE A 3 -14.17 -7.99 -9.45
N LYS A 4 -15.34 -7.48 -9.89
CA LYS A 4 -15.53 -6.04 -10.09
C LYS A 4 -16.03 -5.41 -8.80
N MET A 5 -15.24 -4.50 -8.26
CA MET A 5 -15.55 -3.67 -7.10
C MET A 5 -15.96 -2.26 -7.57
N GLU A 6 -16.62 -1.48 -6.72
CA GLU A 6 -17.00 -0.10 -7.05
C GLU A 6 -15.80 0.79 -7.38
N TYR A 7 -14.63 0.46 -6.82
CA TYR A 7 -13.36 1.16 -6.99
C TYR A 7 -12.43 0.52 -8.04
N THR A 8 -12.89 -0.47 -8.82
CA THR A 8 -12.08 -1.07 -9.89
C THR A 8 -11.84 -0.06 -11.02
N THR A 9 -10.58 0.14 -11.40
CA THR A 9 -10.16 1.01 -12.52
C THR A 9 -9.45 0.18 -13.60
N LEU A 10 -8.86 0.83 -14.60
CA LEU A 10 -7.97 0.15 -15.57
C LEU A 10 -6.65 -0.28 -14.93
N ASN A 11 -6.20 0.44 -13.90
CA ASN A 11 -4.93 0.23 -13.22
C ASN A 11 -5.10 -0.44 -11.85
N HIS A 12 -6.34 -0.67 -11.41
CA HIS A 12 -6.68 -1.24 -10.12
C HIS A 12 -7.73 -2.34 -10.28
N THR A 13 -7.35 -3.60 -10.07
CA THR A 13 -8.24 -4.76 -10.24
C THR A 13 -8.18 -5.68 -9.04
N VAL A 14 -9.30 -6.31 -8.70
CA VAL A 14 -9.39 -7.24 -7.58
C VAL A 14 -9.64 -8.65 -8.11
N TRP A 15 -8.92 -9.62 -7.54
CA TRP A 15 -8.97 -11.02 -7.98
C TRP A 15 -9.24 -11.94 -6.80
N GLU A 16 -10.10 -12.94 -7.00
CA GLU A 16 -10.43 -13.94 -5.99
C GLU A 16 -10.10 -15.35 -6.48
N ASP A 17 -9.58 -16.21 -5.61
CA ASP A 17 -9.37 -17.63 -5.93
C ASP A 17 -10.51 -18.54 -5.41
N LEU A 18 -10.46 -19.83 -5.75
CA LEU A 18 -11.47 -20.80 -5.30
C LEU A 18 -11.47 -21.07 -3.79
N LYS A 19 -10.53 -20.47 -3.04
CA LYS A 19 -10.43 -20.55 -1.58
C LYS A 19 -10.83 -19.22 -0.92
N ASN A 20 -11.47 -18.31 -1.67
CA ASN A 20 -11.90 -16.98 -1.23
C ASN A 20 -10.73 -16.09 -0.75
N ARG A 21 -9.53 -16.29 -1.28
CA ARG A 21 -8.39 -15.39 -1.05
C ARG A 21 -8.44 -14.27 -2.07
N ILE A 22 -8.26 -13.04 -1.61
CA ILE A 22 -8.35 -11.83 -2.41
C ILE A 22 -6.95 -11.30 -2.70
N ILE A 23 -6.72 -10.88 -3.94
CA ILE A 23 -5.57 -10.09 -4.37
C ILE A 23 -6.10 -8.75 -4.82
N ASP A 24 -5.62 -7.68 -4.18
CA ASP A 24 -5.80 -6.33 -4.69
C ASP A 24 -4.56 -5.94 -5.53
N LEU A 25 -4.78 -5.67 -6.82
CA LEU A 25 -3.71 -5.48 -7.79
C LEU A 25 -3.70 -4.05 -8.33
N HIS A 26 -2.66 -3.32 -7.97
CA HIS A 26 -2.35 -1.98 -8.46
C HIS A 26 -1.23 -2.06 -9.51
N CYS A 27 -1.53 -1.64 -10.74
CA CYS A 27 -0.60 -1.52 -11.84
C CYS A 27 -0.16 -0.07 -11.98
N PHE A 28 1.15 0.18 -11.96
CA PHE A 28 1.73 1.50 -12.10
C PHE A 28 2.85 1.48 -13.14
N GLU A 29 3.24 2.67 -13.60
CA GLU A 29 4.33 2.86 -14.57
C GLU A 29 5.48 3.63 -13.93
N TYR A 30 6.65 3.61 -14.57
CA TYR A 30 7.74 4.52 -14.24
C TYR A 30 7.77 5.65 -15.26
N THR A 31 7.91 6.90 -14.79
CA THR A 31 8.13 8.06 -15.66
C THR A 31 9.54 8.05 -16.25
N ASP A 32 9.80 8.92 -17.23
CA ASP A 32 11.15 9.10 -17.79
C ASP A 32 12.16 9.61 -16.74
N GLU A 33 11.67 10.32 -15.72
CA GLU A 33 12.43 10.80 -14.56
C GLU A 33 12.63 9.72 -13.48
N GLY A 34 12.01 8.55 -13.64
CA GLY A 34 12.12 7.41 -12.73
C GLY A 34 11.14 7.42 -11.55
N GLU A 35 10.15 8.32 -11.54
CA GLU A 35 9.08 8.35 -10.55
C GLU A 35 8.05 7.25 -10.82
N ILE A 36 7.28 6.87 -9.80
CA ILE A 36 6.14 5.95 -9.95
C ILE A 36 4.91 6.76 -10.34
N LEU A 37 4.33 6.48 -11.50
CA LEU A 37 3.07 7.05 -11.97
C LEU A 37 1.93 6.08 -11.71
N TYR A 38 0.98 6.47 -10.84
CA TYR A 38 -0.21 5.67 -10.53
C TYR A 38 -1.45 6.57 -10.51
N ASP A 39 -2.44 6.24 -11.33
CA ASP A 39 -3.72 6.96 -11.46
C ASP A 39 -3.61 8.50 -11.62
N GLY A 40 -2.50 8.97 -12.22
CA GLY A 40 -2.24 10.37 -12.50
C GLY A 40 -1.36 11.08 -11.47
N ASP A 41 -1.05 10.43 -10.36
CA ASP A 41 -0.17 10.94 -9.32
C ASP A 41 1.25 10.36 -9.44
N CYS A 42 2.25 11.19 -9.15
CA CYS A 42 3.66 10.79 -9.11
C CYS A 42 4.12 10.55 -7.67
N PHE A 43 4.79 9.42 -7.45
CA PHE A 43 5.41 9.07 -6.17
C PHE A 43 6.92 8.86 -6.35
N PRO A 44 7.73 9.18 -5.32
CA PRO A 44 9.16 8.92 -5.36
C PRO A 44 9.47 7.44 -5.58
N VAL A 45 10.53 7.12 -6.33
CA VAL A 45 10.95 5.71 -6.55
C VAL A 45 11.27 4.99 -5.23
N GLU A 46 11.67 5.76 -4.21
CA GLU A 46 11.93 5.29 -2.86
C GLU A 46 10.69 4.69 -2.20
N THR A 47 9.47 4.97 -2.68
CA THR A 47 8.24 4.34 -2.20
C THR A 47 8.37 2.81 -2.20
N PHE A 48 9.02 2.19 -3.20
CA PHE A 48 9.28 0.73 -3.23
C PHE A 48 10.70 0.32 -2.78
N SER A 49 11.38 1.17 -2.00
CA SER A 49 12.71 0.84 -1.44
C SER A 49 12.67 -0.14 -0.26
N GLY A 50 11.48 -0.38 0.31
CA GLY A 50 11.28 -1.27 1.44
C GLY A 50 11.69 -2.71 1.15
N LYS A 51 12.25 -3.36 2.18
CA LYS A 51 12.56 -4.79 2.19
C LYS A 51 11.96 -5.42 3.43
N GLY A 52 11.16 -6.45 3.22
CA GLY A 52 10.53 -7.23 4.27
C GLY A 52 10.87 -8.70 4.15
N ARG A 53 10.43 -9.48 5.14
CA ARG A 53 10.52 -10.94 5.09
C ARG A 53 9.21 -11.54 5.58
N ILE A 54 8.63 -12.42 4.79
CA ILE A 54 7.49 -13.26 5.15
C ILE A 54 8.02 -14.68 5.32
N GLU A 55 8.06 -15.16 6.56
CA GLU A 55 8.74 -16.41 6.93
C GLU A 55 10.21 -16.44 6.47
N GLU A 56 10.54 -17.25 5.46
CA GLU A 56 11.88 -17.37 4.88
C GLU A 56 12.05 -16.58 3.58
N ILE A 57 10.99 -15.90 3.10
CA ILE A 57 10.96 -15.25 1.79
C ILE A 57 11.20 -13.75 1.96
N GLU A 58 12.29 -13.25 1.38
CA GLU A 58 12.52 -11.79 1.24
C GLU A 58 11.60 -11.20 0.18
N VAL A 59 10.99 -10.05 0.48
CA VAL A 59 10.05 -9.35 -0.40
C VAL A 59 10.43 -7.89 -0.54
N SER A 60 10.23 -7.34 -1.74
CA SER A 60 10.18 -5.89 -1.93
C SER A 60 8.82 -5.39 -1.43
N CYS A 61 8.81 -4.31 -0.67
CA CYS A 61 7.59 -3.72 -0.14
C CYS A 61 7.67 -2.19 -0.18
N ILE A 62 6.56 -1.54 0.11
CA ILE A 62 6.54 -0.10 0.28
C ILE A 62 7.31 0.25 1.56
N GLU A 63 8.09 1.33 1.54
CA GLU A 63 8.83 1.76 2.72
C GLU A 63 7.89 2.31 3.82
N PRO A 64 8.27 2.18 5.11
CA PRO A 64 7.35 2.41 6.23
C PRO A 64 6.69 3.79 6.28
N TYR A 65 7.40 4.86 5.90
CA TYR A 65 6.84 6.21 5.92
C TYR A 65 5.72 6.36 4.87
N SER A 66 5.96 5.91 3.63
CA SER A 66 4.96 5.87 2.56
C SER A 66 3.76 4.99 2.94
N GLN A 67 3.97 3.85 3.62
CA GLN A 67 2.87 3.05 4.16
C GLN A 67 1.97 3.87 5.09
N VAL A 68 2.55 4.59 6.06
CA VAL A 68 1.77 5.45 6.97
C VAL A 68 1.08 6.59 6.21
N MET A 69 1.74 7.21 5.23
CA MET A 69 1.14 8.31 4.46
C MET A 69 -0.03 7.84 3.60
N PHE A 70 0.01 6.63 3.04
CA PHE A 70 -1.10 6.07 2.27
C PHE A 70 -2.33 5.69 3.11
N HIS A 71 -2.18 5.69 4.45
CA HIS A 71 -3.30 5.53 5.39
C HIS A 71 -3.96 6.86 5.78
N LEU A 72 -3.59 7.98 5.17
CA LEU A 72 -4.17 9.30 5.47
C LEU A 72 -5.28 9.67 4.49
N GLY A 73 -6.30 10.35 4.99
CA GLY A 73 -7.33 10.99 4.16
C GLY A 73 -8.46 10.08 3.66
N TYR A 74 -8.54 8.82 4.11
CA TYR A 74 -9.70 7.95 3.89
C TYR A 74 -10.35 7.49 5.20
N GLU A 75 -11.58 6.98 5.11
CA GLU A 75 -12.28 6.40 6.25
C GLU A 75 -11.61 5.09 6.67
N PHE A 76 -10.90 5.12 7.79
CA PHE A 76 -10.14 3.98 8.30
C PHE A 76 -10.94 3.17 9.34
N ASP A 77 -10.63 1.88 9.44
CA ASP A 77 -11.20 0.96 10.43
C ASP A 77 -10.28 0.72 11.65
N GLU A 78 -10.68 -0.18 12.55
CA GLU A 78 -9.89 -0.52 13.73
C GLU A 78 -8.55 -1.19 13.38
N ASN A 79 -8.47 -1.93 12.27
CA ASN A 79 -7.25 -2.60 11.81
C ASN A 79 -6.28 -1.58 11.22
N ASP A 80 -6.76 -0.66 10.38
CA ASP A 80 -5.95 0.44 9.86
C ASP A 80 -5.28 1.22 11.02
N ALA A 81 -6.07 1.57 12.04
CA ALA A 81 -5.57 2.28 13.21
C ALA A 81 -4.57 1.46 14.03
N HIS A 82 -4.78 0.14 14.12
CA HIS A 82 -3.83 -0.76 14.78
C HIS A 82 -2.50 -0.82 14.02
N ASP A 83 -2.56 -1.03 12.70
CA ASP A 83 -1.40 -1.24 11.84
C ASP A 83 -0.56 0.03 11.71
N VAL A 84 -1.19 1.19 11.54
CA VAL A 84 -0.49 2.49 11.52
C VAL A 84 0.25 2.73 12.84
N LYS A 85 -0.37 2.43 13.98
CA LYS A 85 0.29 2.60 15.29
C LYS A 85 1.49 1.67 15.45
N LEU A 86 1.38 0.42 14.99
CA LEU A 86 2.50 -0.53 15.01
C LEU A 86 3.64 -0.12 14.07
N LEU A 87 3.33 0.38 12.88
CA LEU A 87 4.32 0.94 11.96
C LEU A 87 5.05 2.13 12.60
N CYS A 88 4.30 3.06 13.19
CA CYS A 88 4.85 4.21 13.88
C CYS A 88 5.76 3.83 15.05
N GLU A 89 5.34 2.89 15.90
CA GLU A 89 6.14 2.40 17.02
C GLU A 89 7.42 1.69 16.53
N THR A 90 7.29 0.78 15.57
CA THR A 90 8.40 -0.06 15.08
C THR A 90 9.47 0.77 14.37
N PHE A 91 9.05 1.71 13.52
CA PHE A 91 9.93 2.50 12.68
C PHE A 91 10.21 3.90 13.21
N HIS A 92 9.76 4.20 14.43
CA HIS A 92 9.95 5.49 15.11
C HIS A 92 9.42 6.68 14.29
N ILE A 93 8.25 6.50 13.67
CA ILE A 93 7.53 7.53 12.90
C ILE A 93 6.53 8.21 13.85
N GLU A 94 6.39 9.53 13.77
CA GLU A 94 5.39 10.26 14.55
C GLU A 94 3.97 9.84 14.12
N ILE A 95 3.12 9.48 15.09
CA ILE A 95 1.73 9.10 14.82
C ILE A 95 0.98 10.31 14.23
N PRO A 96 0.40 10.18 13.01
CA PRO A 96 -0.39 11.23 12.38
C PRO A 96 -1.59 11.62 13.24
N ASN A 97 -2.03 12.88 13.16
CA ASN A 97 -3.16 13.37 13.98
C ASN A 97 -4.46 12.56 13.80
N GLU A 98 -4.69 12.01 12.60
CA GLU A 98 -5.86 11.16 12.29
C GLU A 98 -5.91 9.89 13.15
N TYR A 99 -4.76 9.42 13.65
CA TYR A 99 -4.61 8.18 14.41
C TYR A 99 -4.28 8.39 15.90
N ARG A 100 -4.32 9.63 16.39
CA ARG A 100 -4.02 9.96 17.81
C ARG A 100 -5.17 9.63 18.76
#